data_AF-A0AAP3GVT3-F1
#
_entry.id   AF-A0AAP3GVT3-F1
#
_cell.length_a   1.000
_cell.length_b   1.000
_cell.length_c   1.000
_cell.angle_alpha   90.00
_cell.angle_beta   90.00
_cell.angle_gamma   90.00
#
_symmetry.space_group_name_H-M   'P 1'
#
loop_
_entity.id
_entity.type
_entity.pdbx_description
1 polymer ?
#
loop_
_entity_poly.entity_id
_entity_poly.type
_entity_poly.pdbx_seq_one_letter_code
_entity_poly.pdbx_strand_id
1 'polypeptide(L)'
;MPEKIIKSSDRVKNHGEVFTPKRIVDLMLNQPEIQAKINDLTATFLEPSAGEGAFLVELLRRKLKVAKDQSNSIRAFNENSLIALSTLYGIELLADNAEMLVMNMIMTFNEFYANICENVYDTKPNKHIVDSAKVIIQANMVQGDTLKQIRPDGSPIIFSEWKVVPGNPKKVQRTEYTFEAIINESGPTNSVENYAEEIDLFADSGEFDDAEQASDEPVKQYKLVKWMDIYKQLVE
;
A
#
# COMPACT_ATOMS: atom_id res chain seq x y z
N MET A 1 24.95 -16.08 -9.98
CA MET A 1 24.36 -16.00 -11.32
C MET A 1 23.93 -14.57 -11.56
N PRO A 2 23.94 -14.05 -12.81
CA PRO A 2 23.35 -12.74 -13.10
C PRO A 2 21.87 -12.73 -12.70
N GLU A 3 21.38 -11.58 -12.23
CA GLU A 3 19.99 -11.39 -11.84
C GLU A 3 19.07 -11.58 -13.06
N LYS A 4 17.99 -12.34 -12.89
CA LYS A 4 17.03 -12.60 -13.98
C LYS A 4 16.11 -11.38 -14.11
N ILE A 5 16.22 -10.66 -15.23
CA ILE A 5 15.51 -9.39 -15.45
C ILE A 5 14.18 -9.52 -16.22
N ILE A 6 13.89 -10.70 -16.78
CA ILE A 6 12.64 -10.95 -17.52
C ILE A 6 12.12 -12.36 -17.19
N LYS A 7 10.80 -12.52 -17.02
CA LYS A 7 10.17 -13.86 -16.93
C LYS A 7 10.13 -14.55 -18.29
N SER A 8 9.65 -13.85 -19.32
CA SER A 8 9.54 -14.32 -20.71
C SER A 8 9.52 -13.15 -21.71
N SER A 9 9.88 -13.40 -22.97
CA SER A 9 9.78 -12.39 -24.04
C SER A 9 8.35 -11.97 -24.33
N ASP A 10 7.38 -12.88 -24.18
CA ASP A 10 5.97 -12.59 -24.45
C ASP A 10 5.41 -11.61 -23.43
N ARG A 11 5.79 -11.72 -22.15
CA ARG A 11 5.37 -10.77 -21.11
C ARG A 11 5.99 -9.39 -21.31
N VAL A 12 7.25 -9.32 -21.78
CA VAL A 12 7.86 -8.04 -22.20
C VAL A 12 7.05 -7.41 -23.33
N LYS A 13 6.72 -8.20 -24.36
CA LYS A 13 6.02 -7.70 -25.54
C LYS A 13 4.58 -7.27 -25.25
N ASN A 14 3.85 -8.06 -24.47
CA ASN A 14 2.41 -7.87 -24.26
C ASN A 14 2.08 -6.97 -23.07
N HIS A 15 2.96 -6.91 -22.07
CA HIS A 15 2.71 -6.22 -20.80
C HIS A 15 3.82 -5.26 -20.38
N GLY A 16 4.94 -5.19 -21.11
CA GLY A 16 6.09 -4.38 -20.71
C GLY A 16 6.80 -4.87 -19.45
N GLU A 17 6.57 -6.12 -19.04
CA GLU A 17 7.12 -6.63 -17.78
C GLU A 17 8.64 -6.80 -17.84
N VAL A 18 9.35 -6.03 -17.01
CA VAL A 18 10.79 -6.14 -16.78
C VAL A 18 11.04 -5.97 -15.29
N PHE A 19 11.91 -6.80 -14.72
CA PHE A 19 12.32 -6.67 -13.33
C PHE A 19 13.42 -5.64 -13.17
N THR A 20 13.18 -4.68 -12.28
CA THR A 20 14.16 -3.69 -11.88
C THR A 20 15.30 -4.37 -11.12
N PRO A 21 16.56 -4.31 -11.62
CA PRO A 21 17.69 -4.92 -10.93
C PRO A 21 17.92 -4.27 -9.56
N LYS A 22 18.40 -5.05 -8.58
CA LYS A 22 18.63 -4.52 -7.22
C LYS A 22 19.51 -3.27 -7.20
N ARG A 23 20.54 -3.22 -8.05
CA ARG A 23 21.42 -2.03 -8.17
C ARG A 23 20.64 -0.76 -8.52
N ILE A 24 19.62 -0.87 -9.37
CA ILE A 24 18.80 0.27 -9.79
C ILE A 24 17.85 0.68 -8.67
N VAL A 25 17.22 -0.29 -8.00
CA VAL A 25 16.40 -0.03 -6.81
C VAL A 25 17.23 0.72 -5.76
N ASP A 26 18.43 0.23 -5.45
CA ASP A 26 19.31 0.86 -4.47
C ASP A 26 19.75 2.25 -4.91
N LEU A 27 20.10 2.44 -6.18
CA LEU A 27 20.48 3.73 -6.74
C LEU A 27 19.37 4.78 -6.55
N MET A 28 18.13 4.44 -6.89
CA MET A 28 16.99 5.35 -6.79
C MET A 28 16.63 5.63 -5.33
N LEU A 29 16.57 4.60 -4.49
CA LEU A 29 16.23 4.78 -3.09
C LEU A 29 17.32 5.48 -2.28
N ASN A 30 18.58 5.53 -2.77
CA ASN A 30 19.68 6.24 -2.12
C ASN A 30 19.72 7.74 -2.45
N GLN A 31 18.81 8.26 -3.29
CA GLN A 31 18.71 9.70 -3.52
C GLN A 31 18.38 10.44 -2.21
N PRO A 32 19.00 11.60 -1.93
CA PRO A 32 18.86 12.29 -0.63
C PRO A 32 17.41 12.60 -0.25
N GLU A 33 16.63 13.13 -1.18
CA GLU A 33 15.20 13.42 -1.03
C GLU A 33 14.38 12.16 -0.69
N ILE A 34 14.69 11.01 -1.30
CA ILE A 34 14.02 9.75 -1.00
C ILE A 34 14.45 9.21 0.36
N GLN A 35 15.75 9.29 0.70
CA GLN A 35 16.26 8.92 2.02
C GLN A 35 15.61 9.73 3.13
N ALA A 36 15.40 11.04 2.93
CA ALA A 36 14.69 11.88 3.89
C ALA A 36 13.27 11.36 4.16
N LYS A 37 12.54 10.94 3.11
CA LYS A 37 11.19 10.35 3.23
C LYS A 37 11.18 8.93 3.80
N ILE A 38 12.23 8.14 3.56
CA ILE A 38 12.37 6.81 4.20
C ILE A 38 12.56 6.97 5.72
N ASN A 39 13.33 7.99 6.15
CA ASN A 39 13.59 8.27 7.57
C ASN A 39 12.38 8.87 8.32
N ASP A 40 11.40 9.40 7.60
CA ASP A 40 10.10 9.78 8.14
C ASP A 40 9.12 8.60 8.07
N LEU A 41 8.81 8.00 9.23
CA LEU A 41 7.89 6.85 9.28
C LEU A 41 6.47 7.17 8.81
N THR A 42 6.09 8.44 8.73
CA THR A 42 4.75 8.88 8.31
C THR A 42 4.68 9.23 6.83
N ALA A 43 5.81 9.38 6.15
CA ALA A 43 5.85 9.65 4.71
C ALA A 43 5.42 8.44 3.89
N THR A 44 4.49 8.68 2.96
CA THR A 44 3.88 7.67 2.09
C THR A 44 4.63 7.48 0.78
N PHE A 45 4.57 6.24 0.27
CA PHE A 45 5.11 5.83 -1.03
C PHE A 45 4.04 5.04 -1.79
N LEU A 46 3.84 5.40 -3.05
CA LEU A 46 2.97 4.67 -3.98
C LEU A 46 3.82 4.16 -5.14
N GLU A 47 3.75 2.87 -5.40
CA GLU A 47 4.30 2.25 -6.60
C GLU A 47 3.14 1.79 -7.51
N PRO A 48 2.84 2.50 -8.60
CA PRO A 48 1.70 2.20 -9.47
C PRO A 48 1.92 1.00 -10.40
N SER A 49 3.15 0.49 -10.51
CA SER A 49 3.51 -0.65 -11.34
C SER A 49 4.43 -1.58 -10.57
N ALA A 50 3.91 -2.09 -9.45
CA ALA A 50 4.73 -2.71 -8.42
C ALA A 50 5.42 -4.00 -8.86
N GLY A 51 4.92 -4.69 -9.88
CA GLY A 51 5.41 -6.01 -10.28
C GLY A 51 5.36 -6.95 -9.09
N GLU A 52 6.46 -7.67 -8.85
CA GLU A 52 6.63 -8.51 -7.66
C GLU A 52 7.15 -7.75 -6.42
N GLY A 53 7.21 -6.42 -6.48
CA GLY A 53 7.52 -5.56 -5.33
C GLY A 53 8.98 -5.16 -5.14
N ALA A 54 9.80 -5.12 -6.20
CA ALA A 54 11.23 -4.81 -6.09
C ALA A 54 11.52 -3.53 -5.27
N PHE A 55 10.78 -2.44 -5.53
CA PHE A 55 10.90 -1.20 -4.75
C PHE A 55 10.23 -1.30 -3.38
N LEU A 56 8.99 -1.79 -3.31
CA LEU A 56 8.21 -1.82 -2.06
C LEU A 56 8.83 -2.72 -0.99
N VAL A 57 9.41 -3.86 -1.38
CA VAL A 57 10.14 -4.76 -0.48
C VAL A 57 11.38 -4.08 0.11
N GLU A 58 12.17 -3.39 -0.72
CA GLU A 58 13.37 -2.69 -0.26
C GLU A 58 12.99 -1.46 0.59
N LEU A 59 11.96 -0.71 0.22
CA LEU A 59 11.38 0.37 1.02
C LEU A 59 10.94 -0.15 2.40
N LEU A 60 10.22 -1.26 2.44
CA LEU A 60 9.77 -1.87 3.69
C LEU A 60 10.94 -2.23 4.60
N ARG A 61 11.98 -2.89 4.08
CA ARG A 61 13.20 -3.20 4.85
C ARG A 61 13.84 -1.95 5.44
N ARG A 62 14.00 -0.90 4.63
CA ARG A 62 14.63 0.36 5.05
C ARG A 62 13.78 1.08 6.09
N LYS A 63 12.46 1.19 5.90
CA LYS A 63 11.55 1.81 6.88
C LYS A 63 11.45 0.99 8.17
N LEU A 64 11.49 -0.35 8.11
CA LEU A 64 11.53 -1.19 9.32
C LEU A 64 12.83 -1.02 10.12
N LYS A 65 13.96 -0.80 9.42
CA LYS A 65 15.21 -0.42 10.08
C LYS A 65 15.08 0.92 10.80
N VAL A 66 14.50 1.93 10.15
CA VAL A 66 14.21 3.23 10.78
C VAL A 66 13.26 3.05 11.98
N ALA A 67 12.21 2.24 11.85
CA ALA A 67 11.27 1.95 12.93
C ALA A 67 11.96 1.32 14.13
N LYS A 68 12.87 0.37 13.90
CA LYS A 68 13.72 -0.20 14.96
C LYS A 68 14.61 0.87 15.59
N ASP A 69 15.30 1.68 14.79
CA ASP A 69 16.28 2.64 15.29
C ASP A 69 15.63 3.79 16.08
N GLN A 70 14.38 4.14 15.76
CA GLN A 70 13.56 5.11 16.51
C GLN A 70 12.82 4.51 17.73
N SER A 71 13.00 3.21 18.01
CA SER A 71 12.29 2.52 19.08
C SER A 71 13.18 2.20 20.27
N ASN A 72 12.76 2.66 21.46
CA ASN A 72 13.45 2.39 22.73
C ASN A 72 12.93 1.14 23.47
N SER A 73 11.91 0.48 22.93
CA SER A 73 11.27 -0.68 23.54
C SER A 73 10.58 -1.53 22.47
N ILE A 74 10.35 -2.82 22.78
CA ILE A 74 9.58 -3.71 21.90
C ILE A 74 8.18 -3.16 21.59
N ARG A 75 7.55 -2.48 22.56
CA ARG A 75 6.25 -1.86 22.36
C ARG A 75 6.31 -0.75 21.31
N ALA A 76 7.30 0.15 21.43
CA ALA A 76 7.52 1.20 20.45
C ALA A 76 7.83 0.61 19.06
N PHE A 77 8.66 -0.44 19.01
CA PHE A 77 8.98 -1.12 17.76
C PHE A 77 7.75 -1.76 17.10
N ASN A 78 6.90 -2.42 17.89
CA ASN A 78 5.64 -2.99 17.41
C ASN A 78 4.75 -1.90 16.76
N GLU A 79 4.56 -0.76 17.42
CA GLU A 79 3.76 0.35 16.91
C GLU A 79 4.43 0.98 15.66
N ASN A 80 5.71 1.32 15.73
CA ASN A 80 6.46 1.94 14.63
C ASN A 80 6.59 1.02 13.39
N SER A 81 6.67 -0.30 13.58
CA SER A 81 6.73 -1.25 12.46
C SER A 81 5.44 -1.26 11.64
N LEU A 82 4.28 -1.15 12.30
CA LEU A 82 2.98 -1.07 11.64
C LEU A 82 2.76 0.30 11.00
N ILE A 83 3.21 1.38 11.65
CA ILE A 83 3.21 2.74 11.05
C ILE A 83 4.04 2.73 9.76
N ALA A 84 5.29 2.27 9.83
CA ALA A 84 6.18 2.16 8.67
C ALA A 84 5.52 1.41 7.50
N LEU A 85 4.93 0.25 7.78
CA LEU A 85 4.26 -0.58 6.77
C LEU A 85 3.02 0.10 6.18
N SER A 86 2.23 0.78 7.02
CA SER A 86 0.97 1.44 6.61
C SER A 86 1.13 2.57 5.60
N THR A 87 2.36 3.05 5.41
CA THR A 87 2.69 4.13 4.48
C THR A 87 3.11 3.65 3.08
N LEU A 88 3.12 2.34 2.83
CA LEU A 88 3.51 1.76 1.55
C LEU A 88 2.26 1.27 0.79
N TYR A 89 2.14 1.66 -0.47
CA TYR A 89 1.02 1.33 -1.36
C TYR A 89 1.53 0.82 -2.71
N GLY A 90 0.85 -0.18 -3.26
CA GLY A 90 1.23 -0.79 -4.54
C GLY A 90 0.01 -1.11 -5.38
N ILE A 91 0.12 -0.82 -6.68
CA ILE A 91 -0.82 -1.29 -7.71
C ILE A 91 -0.05 -2.21 -8.65
N GLU A 92 -0.63 -3.35 -9.01
CA GLU A 92 -0.06 -4.24 -10.00
C GLU A 92 -1.16 -4.79 -10.91
N LEU A 93 -0.90 -4.78 -12.23
CA LEU A 93 -1.88 -5.18 -13.23
C LEU A 93 -2.07 -6.70 -13.27
N LEU A 94 -0.97 -7.46 -13.27
CA LEU A 94 -0.99 -8.90 -13.49
C LEU A 94 -1.26 -9.65 -12.18
N ALA A 95 -2.28 -10.52 -12.17
CA ALA A 95 -2.71 -11.25 -10.97
C ALA A 95 -1.56 -12.02 -10.30
N ASP A 96 -0.73 -12.72 -11.09
CA ASP A 96 0.39 -13.52 -10.57
C ASP A 96 1.46 -12.65 -9.90
N ASN A 97 1.72 -11.46 -10.46
CA ASN A 97 2.64 -10.50 -9.87
C ASN A 97 2.05 -9.88 -8.59
N ALA A 98 0.77 -9.52 -8.59
CA ALA A 98 0.08 -8.95 -7.43
C ALA A 98 0.06 -9.94 -6.25
N GLU A 99 -0.18 -11.23 -6.52
CA GLU A 99 -0.05 -12.30 -5.52
C GLU A 99 1.38 -12.37 -4.96
N MET A 100 2.38 -12.37 -5.84
CA MET A 100 3.78 -12.42 -5.44
C MET A 100 4.21 -11.18 -4.65
N LEU A 101 3.72 -9.99 -5.02
CA LEU A 101 3.92 -8.75 -4.28
C LEU A 101 3.42 -8.88 -2.83
N VAL A 102 2.17 -9.34 -2.65
CA VAL A 102 1.59 -9.55 -1.32
C VAL A 102 2.41 -10.55 -0.52
N MET A 103 2.80 -11.67 -1.12
CA MET A 103 3.63 -12.69 -0.47
C MET A 103 5.00 -12.13 -0.05
N ASN A 104 5.68 -11.44 -0.95
CA ASN A 104 6.99 -10.85 -0.71
C ASN A 104 6.96 -9.80 0.40
N MET A 105 5.92 -8.96 0.45
CA MET A 105 5.72 -7.98 1.51
C MET A 105 5.48 -8.65 2.87
N ILE A 106 4.64 -9.70 2.92
CA ILE A 106 4.37 -10.45 4.16
C ILE A 106 5.63 -11.16 4.66
N MET A 107 6.36 -11.85 3.77
CA MET A 107 7.59 -12.55 4.12
C MET A 107 8.64 -11.57 4.64
N THR A 108 8.85 -10.47 3.93
CA THR A 108 9.81 -9.43 4.32
C THR A 108 9.50 -8.84 5.69
N PHE A 109 8.23 -8.53 5.96
CA PHE A 109 7.81 -8.03 7.27
C PHE A 109 8.09 -9.09 8.36
N ASN A 110 7.64 -10.33 8.16
CA ASN A 110 7.74 -11.38 9.16
C ASN A 110 9.20 -11.73 9.49
N GLU A 111 10.04 -11.89 8.48
CA GLU A 111 11.47 -12.19 8.66
C GLU A 111 12.18 -11.09 9.43
N PHE A 112 11.98 -9.83 9.03
CA PHE A 112 12.59 -8.69 9.71
C PHE A 112 12.08 -8.55 11.15
N TYR A 113 10.76 -8.60 11.33
CA TYR A 113 10.13 -8.46 12.64
C TYR A 113 10.59 -9.56 13.61
N ALA A 114 10.59 -10.82 13.15
CA ALA A 114 11.04 -11.95 13.96
C ALA A 114 12.51 -11.82 14.34
N ASN A 115 13.36 -11.43 13.38
CA ASN A 115 14.78 -11.20 13.65
C ASN A 115 15.00 -10.15 14.74
N ILE A 116 14.29 -9.03 14.72
CA ILE A 116 14.41 -7.98 15.75
C ILE A 116 13.84 -8.46 17.10
N CYS A 117 12.70 -9.13 17.11
CA CYS A 117 12.13 -9.69 18.34
C CYS A 117 13.10 -10.62 19.05
N GLU A 118 13.70 -11.56 18.32
CA GLU A 118 14.56 -12.60 18.87
C GLU A 118 15.96 -12.08 19.21
N ASN A 119 16.59 -11.35 18.28
CA ASN A 119 18.02 -11.01 18.42
C ASN A 119 18.27 -9.67 19.11
N VAL A 120 17.27 -8.79 19.22
CA VAL A 120 17.43 -7.46 19.84
C VAL A 120 16.66 -7.38 21.16
N TYR A 121 15.45 -7.92 21.22
CA TYR A 121 14.57 -7.81 22.40
C TYR A 121 14.41 -9.10 23.19
N ASP A 122 15.02 -10.22 22.76
CA ASP A 122 14.94 -11.55 23.40
C ASP A 122 13.49 -11.98 23.71
N THR A 123 12.60 -11.80 22.73
CA THR A 123 11.19 -12.13 22.83
C THR A 123 10.68 -12.85 21.60
N LYS A 124 9.61 -13.61 21.75
CA LYS A 124 8.89 -14.19 20.62
C LYS A 124 8.10 -13.11 19.85
N PRO A 125 7.93 -13.27 18.52
CA PRO A 125 7.11 -12.38 17.72
C PRO A 125 5.66 -12.34 18.22
N ASN A 126 5.09 -11.13 18.31
CA ASN A 126 3.69 -10.99 18.72
C ASN A 126 2.75 -11.30 17.53
N LYS A 127 1.92 -12.33 17.69
CA LYS A 127 0.95 -12.77 16.68
C LYS A 127 0.01 -11.65 16.22
N HIS A 128 -0.44 -10.77 17.11
CA HIS A 128 -1.34 -9.69 16.76
C HIS A 128 -0.67 -8.62 15.89
N ILE A 129 0.63 -8.40 16.04
CA ILE A 129 1.40 -7.50 15.16
C ILE A 129 1.51 -8.11 13.77
N VAL A 130 1.86 -9.39 13.69
CA VAL A 130 1.93 -10.13 12.41
C VAL A 130 0.57 -10.15 11.70
N ASP A 131 -0.51 -10.44 12.41
CA ASP A 131 -1.84 -10.50 11.82
C ASP A 131 -2.36 -9.10 11.43
N SER A 132 -2.04 -8.05 12.18
CA SER A 132 -2.33 -6.67 11.79
C SER A 132 -1.54 -6.25 10.55
N ALA A 133 -0.26 -6.62 10.45
CA ALA A 133 0.58 -6.33 9.29
C ALA A 133 0.01 -6.95 8.01
N LYS A 134 -0.51 -8.18 8.08
CA LYS A 134 -1.18 -8.83 6.93
C LYS A 134 -2.39 -8.05 6.46
N VAL A 135 -3.23 -7.55 7.38
CA VAL A 135 -4.39 -6.73 7.01
C VAL A 135 -3.96 -5.44 6.30
N ILE A 136 -2.91 -4.76 6.80
CA ILE A 136 -2.38 -3.56 6.16
C ILE A 136 -1.86 -3.88 4.76
N ILE A 137 -1.08 -4.95 4.59
CA ILE A 137 -0.53 -5.34 3.28
C ILE A 137 -1.67 -5.66 2.30
N GLN A 138 -2.67 -6.43 2.73
CA GLN A 138 -3.81 -6.79 1.87
C GLN A 138 -4.67 -5.58 1.49
N ALA A 139 -4.75 -4.56 2.36
CA ALA A 139 -5.48 -3.34 2.08
C ALA A 139 -4.71 -2.33 1.21
N ASN A 140 -3.38 -2.43 1.17
CA ASN A 140 -2.51 -1.46 0.49
C ASN A 140 -1.87 -1.99 -0.80
N MET A 141 -1.84 -3.30 -1.02
CA MET A 141 -1.32 -3.93 -2.24
C MET A 141 -2.49 -4.45 -3.07
N VAL A 142 -2.80 -3.75 -4.17
CA VAL A 142 -4.04 -3.97 -4.92
C VAL A 142 -3.72 -4.43 -6.34
N GLN A 143 -4.45 -5.44 -6.82
CA GLN A 143 -4.46 -5.75 -8.24
C GLN A 143 -5.36 -4.75 -8.98
N GLY A 144 -4.84 -4.04 -9.97
CA GLY A 144 -5.59 -3.07 -10.75
C GLY A 144 -4.84 -2.49 -11.93
N ASP A 145 -5.58 -1.88 -12.85
CA ASP A 145 -5.06 -1.06 -13.93
C ASP A 145 -4.98 0.38 -13.44
N THR A 146 -3.76 0.87 -13.15
CA THR A 146 -3.56 2.25 -12.67
C THR A 146 -4.06 3.29 -13.66
N LEU A 147 -3.90 3.06 -14.96
CA LEU A 147 -4.28 4.06 -15.97
C LEU A 147 -5.79 4.22 -16.04
N LYS A 148 -6.51 3.11 -15.90
CA LYS A 148 -7.98 3.09 -15.87
C LYS A 148 -8.56 3.26 -14.48
N GLN A 149 -7.74 3.19 -13.44
CA GLN A 149 -8.10 3.34 -12.03
C GLN A 149 -9.12 2.29 -11.52
N ILE A 150 -9.19 1.16 -12.22
CA ILE A 150 -10.12 0.06 -11.94
C ILE A 150 -9.40 -1.25 -11.66
N ARG A 151 -10.11 -2.13 -10.97
CA ARG A 151 -9.75 -3.53 -10.74
C ARG A 151 -10.21 -4.40 -11.91
N PRO A 152 -9.76 -5.65 -12.00
CA PRO A 152 -10.15 -6.56 -13.10
C PRO A 152 -11.66 -6.83 -13.19
N ASP A 153 -12.39 -6.68 -12.08
CA ASP A 153 -13.85 -6.82 -12.03
C ASP A 153 -14.62 -5.54 -12.39
N GLY A 154 -13.91 -4.47 -12.78
CA GLY A 154 -14.48 -3.17 -13.11
C GLY A 154 -14.71 -2.25 -11.92
N SER A 155 -14.55 -2.75 -10.68
CA SER A 155 -14.69 -1.91 -9.48
C SER A 155 -13.53 -0.92 -9.33
N PRO A 156 -13.71 0.22 -8.66
CA PRO A 156 -12.62 1.19 -8.47
C PRO A 156 -11.49 0.60 -7.61
N ILE A 157 -10.25 1.05 -7.87
CA ILE A 157 -9.14 0.77 -6.96
C ILE A 157 -9.40 1.52 -5.64
N ILE A 158 -9.37 0.81 -4.52
CA ILE A 158 -9.60 1.38 -3.18
C ILE A 158 -8.32 1.24 -2.37
N PHE A 159 -7.88 2.33 -1.74
CA PHE A 159 -6.82 2.34 -0.75
C PHE A 159 -7.35 2.65 0.64
N SER A 160 -6.69 2.08 1.64
CA SER A 160 -6.91 2.41 3.04
C SER A 160 -5.86 3.40 3.52
N GLU A 161 -6.27 4.61 3.88
CA GLU A 161 -5.44 5.56 4.61
C GLU A 161 -5.43 5.20 6.10
N TRP A 162 -4.24 5.22 6.71
CA TRP A 162 -4.01 4.88 8.12
C TRP A 162 -3.48 6.08 8.88
N LYS A 163 -4.37 6.87 9.49
CA LYS A 163 -3.98 8.11 10.20
C LYS A 163 -3.77 7.87 11.69
N VAL A 164 -2.62 8.32 12.18
CA VAL A 164 -2.35 8.46 13.62
C VAL A 164 -3.26 9.56 14.18
N VAL A 165 -3.94 9.30 15.29
CA VAL A 165 -4.83 10.30 15.90
C VAL A 165 -4.02 11.35 16.70
N PRO A 166 -4.24 12.66 16.45
CA PRO A 166 -3.65 13.71 17.27
C PRO A 166 -3.96 13.51 18.77
N GLY A 167 -2.93 13.52 19.61
CA GLY A 167 -3.07 13.29 21.06
C GLY A 167 -3.23 11.82 21.48
N ASN A 168 -3.38 10.87 20.54
CA ASN A 168 -3.39 9.44 20.85
C ASN A 168 -2.60 8.61 19.81
N PRO A 169 -1.25 8.71 19.81
CA PRO A 169 -0.42 8.09 18.78
C PRO A 169 -0.48 6.56 18.75
N LYS A 170 -1.05 5.96 19.80
CA LYS A 170 -1.24 4.51 19.95
C LYS A 170 -2.44 3.98 19.17
N LYS A 171 -3.31 4.88 18.70
CA LYS A 171 -4.51 4.54 17.94
C LYS A 171 -4.38 5.00 16.49
N VAL A 172 -5.08 4.27 15.63
CA VAL A 172 -5.13 4.48 14.19
C VAL A 172 -6.58 4.55 13.73
N GLN A 173 -6.85 5.54 12.90
CA GLN A 173 -8.09 5.63 12.13
C GLN A 173 -7.81 5.10 10.72
N ARG A 174 -8.63 4.15 10.27
CA ARG A 174 -8.65 3.68 8.88
C ARG A 174 -9.76 4.40 8.13
N THR A 175 -9.45 4.93 6.96
CA THR A 175 -10.40 5.57 6.05
C THR A 175 -10.14 5.07 4.63
N GLU A 176 -11.18 4.72 3.88
CA GLU A 176 -11.04 4.26 2.50
C GLU A 176 -11.24 5.40 1.50
N TYR A 177 -10.46 5.36 0.43
CA TYR A 177 -10.48 6.31 -0.69
C TYR A 177 -10.44 5.52 -2.00
N THR A 178 -11.19 5.97 -3.01
CA THR A 178 -10.91 5.51 -4.37
C THR A 178 -9.61 6.14 -4.86
N PHE A 179 -8.90 5.44 -5.73
CA PHE A 179 -7.67 5.96 -6.33
C PHE A 179 -7.94 7.23 -7.15
N GLU A 180 -9.10 7.28 -7.81
CA GLU A 180 -9.62 8.47 -8.48
C GLU A 180 -9.75 9.68 -7.54
N ALA A 181 -10.38 9.49 -6.37
CA ALA A 181 -10.53 10.57 -5.41
C ALA A 181 -9.15 11.09 -4.93
N ILE A 182 -8.16 10.20 -4.78
CA ILE A 182 -6.79 10.60 -4.42
C ILE A 182 -6.15 11.45 -5.53
N ILE A 183 -6.30 11.06 -6.80
CA ILE A 183 -5.75 11.82 -7.95
C ILE A 183 -6.42 13.19 -8.07
N ASN A 184 -7.74 13.23 -7.90
CA ASN A 184 -8.55 14.44 -8.03
C ASN A 184 -8.54 15.30 -6.76
N GLU A 185 -7.69 14.99 -5.78
CA GLU A 185 -7.62 15.64 -4.45
C GLU A 185 -9.00 15.79 -3.77
N SER A 186 -9.89 14.84 -4.06
CA SER A 186 -11.25 14.76 -3.55
C SER A 186 -11.29 13.98 -2.23
N GLY A 187 -12.38 14.12 -1.48
CA GLY A 187 -12.49 13.52 -0.15
C GLY A 187 -12.65 11.98 -0.18
N PRO A 188 -12.73 11.33 1.01
CA PRO A 188 -12.93 9.88 1.13
C PRO A 188 -14.16 9.36 0.40
N THR A 189 -14.31 8.03 0.29
CA THR A 189 -15.46 7.38 -0.36
C THR A 189 -16.82 7.87 0.16
N ASN A 190 -16.87 8.42 1.39
CA ASN A 190 -18.03 9.11 1.98
C ASN A 190 -18.37 10.51 1.42
N SER A 191 -17.52 11.11 0.61
CA SER A 191 -17.63 12.51 0.17
C SER A 191 -17.65 12.68 -1.34
N VAL A 192 -17.69 11.57 -2.09
CA VAL A 192 -18.01 11.60 -3.51
C VAL A 192 -19.53 11.50 -3.67
N GLU A 193 -20.26 12.38 -2.97
CA GLU A 193 -21.58 12.79 -3.43
C GLU A 193 -21.33 13.84 -4.51
N ASN A 194 -21.61 13.47 -5.75
CA ASN A 194 -21.68 14.30 -6.97
C ASN A 194 -20.43 14.35 -7.85
N TYR A 195 -20.57 13.69 -9.01
CA TYR A 195 -20.20 14.15 -10.35
C TYR A 195 -18.95 15.02 -10.47
N ALA A 196 -17.87 14.42 -10.99
CA ALA A 196 -17.08 15.11 -12.00
C ALA A 196 -17.67 14.73 -13.37
N GLU A 197 -18.64 15.50 -13.86
CA GLU A 197 -18.82 15.60 -15.31
C GLU A 197 -17.52 16.21 -15.86
N GLU A 198 -16.65 15.38 -16.41
CA GLU A 198 -15.58 15.85 -17.26
C GLU A 198 -16.26 16.45 -18.52
N ILE A 199 -16.38 17.78 -18.57
CA ILE A 199 -16.82 18.46 -19.78
C ILE A 199 -15.68 18.35 -20.80
N ASP A 200 -15.76 17.34 -21.67
CA ASP A 200 -14.91 17.24 -22.85
C ASP A 200 -15.15 18.47 -23.74
N LEU A 201 -14.15 19.35 -23.83
CA LEU A 201 -14.21 20.62 -24.55
C LEU A 201 -14.31 20.43 -26.08
N PHE A 202 -14.29 19.19 -26.58
CA PHE A 202 -14.33 18.85 -28.01
C PHE A 202 -15.41 17.83 -28.41
N ALA A 203 -16.33 17.43 -27.54
CA ALA A 203 -17.42 16.52 -27.89
C ALA A 203 -18.55 17.24 -28.65
N ASP A 204 -18.36 17.39 -29.96
CA ASP A 204 -19.41 17.79 -30.90
C ASP A 204 -20.38 16.62 -31.11
N SER A 205 -21.64 16.87 -30.73
CA SER A 205 -22.89 16.23 -31.16
C SER A 205 -22.96 14.69 -31.30
N GLY A 206 -23.60 14.04 -30.33
CA GLY A 206 -24.28 12.75 -30.56
C GLY A 206 -24.55 11.90 -29.33
N GLU A 207 -25.84 11.77 -28.98
CA GLU A 207 -26.48 10.66 -28.24
C GLU A 207 -25.85 10.19 -26.91
N PHE A 208 -26.48 10.62 -25.80
CA PHE A 208 -26.28 10.04 -24.48
C PHE A 208 -27.11 8.75 -24.34
N ASP A 209 -26.44 7.59 -24.35
CA ASP A 209 -27.01 6.31 -23.91
C ASP A 209 -26.28 5.83 -22.64
N ASP A 210 -27.09 5.58 -21.61
CA ASP A 210 -26.92 4.71 -20.43
C ASP A 210 -25.57 4.71 -19.69
N ALA A 211 -25.43 5.63 -18.73
CA ALA A 211 -24.50 5.46 -17.62
C ALA A 211 -25.10 4.49 -16.57
N GLU A 212 -24.51 3.30 -16.42
CA GLU A 212 -24.81 2.37 -15.35
C GLU A 212 -24.63 3.05 -13.98
N GLN A 213 -25.68 3.00 -13.16
CA GLN A 213 -25.69 3.52 -11.80
C GLN A 213 -24.64 2.81 -10.94
N ALA A 214 -23.76 3.60 -10.32
CA ALA A 214 -22.81 3.13 -9.31
C ALA A 214 -23.54 2.39 -8.18
N SER A 215 -22.97 1.27 -7.75
CA SER A 215 -23.51 0.39 -6.72
C SER A 215 -23.64 1.10 -5.37
N ASP A 216 -24.84 1.05 -4.82
CA ASP A 216 -25.30 1.61 -3.53
C ASP A 216 -24.77 0.81 -2.31
N GLU A 217 -23.48 0.43 -2.28
CA GLU A 217 -22.92 -0.30 -1.14
C GLU A 217 -22.58 0.66 0.02
N PRO A 218 -23.00 0.35 1.26
CA PRO A 218 -22.74 1.22 2.41
C PRO A 218 -21.24 1.31 2.69
N VAL A 219 -20.74 2.54 2.74
CA VAL A 219 -19.33 2.83 3.01
C VAL A 219 -18.92 2.29 4.38
N LYS A 220 -17.82 1.52 4.41
CA LYS A 220 -17.30 0.94 5.66
C LYS A 220 -16.71 2.01 6.56
N GLN A 221 -17.37 2.28 7.68
CA GLN A 221 -16.83 3.12 8.73
C GLN A 221 -16.04 2.27 9.74
N TYR A 222 -14.72 2.46 9.83
CA TYR A 222 -13.86 1.69 10.71
C TYR A 222 -13.77 2.32 12.11
N LYS A 223 -13.86 1.48 13.15
CA LYS A 223 -13.67 1.91 14.54
C LYS A 223 -12.23 2.33 14.79
N LEU A 224 -12.07 3.32 15.66
CA LEU A 224 -10.75 3.73 16.14
C LEU A 224 -10.11 2.67 17.05
N VAL A 225 -9.04 2.03 16.56
CA VAL A 225 -8.38 0.90 17.24
C VAL A 225 -6.91 1.18 17.57
N LYS A 226 -6.29 0.35 18.41
CA LYS A 226 -4.84 0.33 18.55
C LYS A 226 -4.21 -0.28 17.30
N TRP A 227 -2.96 0.08 16.98
CA TRP A 227 -2.21 -0.52 15.86
C TRP A 227 -2.20 -2.06 15.91
N MET A 228 -1.94 -2.64 17.08
CA MET A 228 -1.95 -4.09 17.26
C MET A 228 -3.33 -4.76 17.13
N ASP A 229 -4.41 -3.98 17.08
CA ASP A 229 -5.80 -4.47 16.99
C ASP A 229 -6.38 -4.35 15.58
N ILE A 230 -5.62 -3.84 14.59
CA ILE A 230 -6.05 -3.72 13.18
C ILE A 230 -6.54 -5.07 12.63
N TYR A 231 -5.94 -6.19 13.03
CA TYR A 231 -6.35 -7.53 12.60
C TYR A 231 -7.82 -7.86 12.88
N LYS A 232 -8.45 -7.17 13.84
CA LYS A 232 -9.86 -7.36 14.19
C LYS A 232 -10.82 -6.75 13.17
N GLN A 233 -10.33 -5.83 12.32
CA GLN A 233 -11.11 -5.16 11.27
C GLN A 233 -12.46 -4.62 11.78
N LEU A 234 -12.45 -3.97 12.94
CA LEU A 234 -13.67 -3.48 13.59
C LEU A 234 -14.27 -2.33 12.79
N VAL A 235 -15.55 -2.46 12.43
CA VAL A 235 -16.38 -1.41 11.84
C VAL A 235 -17.37 -0.87 12.87
N GLU A 236 -17.88 0.35 12.67
CA GLU A 236 -18.84 1.01 13.59
C GLU A 236 -20.14 0.22 13.74
#